data_AF-A0ABD0R104-F1
#
_entry.id   AF-A0ABD0R104-F1
#
_cell.length_a   1.000
_cell.length_b   1.000
_cell.length_c   1.000
_cell.angle_alpha   90.00
_cell.angle_beta   90.00
_cell.angle_gamma   90.00
#
_symmetry.space_group_name_H-M   'P 1'
#
loop_
_entity.id
_entity.type
_entity.pdbx_description
1 polymer ?
#
loop_
_entity_poly.entity_id
_entity_poly.type
_entity_poly.pdbx_seq_one_letter_code
_entity_poly.pdbx_strand_id
1 'polypeptide(L)'
;IRRPEELSLLWPVEEKKKKKDKDAEEEVCDITRAPLPSGTIPTLANGMPAFFAEAPETEAAYKMLAVSQPAPAPETIAKLYRSTNIMEKAQINS
;
A
#
# COMPACT_ATOMS: atom_id res chain seq x y z
N ILE A 1 -2.99 -2.95 -10.89
CA ILE A 1 -1.87 -2.33 -11.66
C ILE A 1 -1.74 -3.09 -12.98
N ARG A 2 -1.57 -2.40 -14.12
CA ARG A 2 -1.68 -3.04 -15.46
C ARG A 2 -0.39 -3.69 -15.98
N ARG A 3 0.78 -3.23 -15.52
CA ARG A 3 2.11 -3.71 -15.95
C ARG A 3 2.84 -4.35 -14.76
N PRO A 4 2.49 -5.58 -14.38
CA PRO A 4 3.12 -6.26 -13.26
C PRO A 4 4.62 -6.49 -13.44
N GLU A 5 5.12 -6.52 -14.68
CA GLU A 5 6.54 -6.64 -15.03
C GLU A 5 7.41 -5.46 -14.56
N GLU A 6 6.80 -4.33 -14.17
CA GLU A 6 7.48 -3.18 -13.57
C GLU A 6 7.57 -3.27 -12.04
N LEU A 7 7.02 -4.34 -11.43
CA LEU A 7 6.91 -4.51 -9.99
C LEU A 7 7.58 -5.80 -9.53
N SER A 8 8.11 -5.77 -8.32
CA SER A 8 8.61 -6.95 -7.61
C SER A 8 8.27 -6.84 -6.12
N LEU A 9 8.38 -7.96 -5.42
CA LEU A 9 8.22 -7.99 -3.97
C LEU A 9 9.60 -7.81 -3.32
N LEU A 10 9.67 -6.93 -2.32
CA LEU A 10 10.85 -6.78 -1.48
C LEU A 10 10.72 -7.64 -0.22
N TRP A 11 11.84 -8.21 0.23
CA TRP A 11 11.89 -8.87 1.52
C TRP A 11 11.83 -7.83 2.64
N PRO A 12 11.18 -8.15 3.78
CA PRO A 12 11.24 -7.31 4.96
C PRO A 12 12.69 -7.08 5.39
N VAL A 13 13.01 -5.86 5.81
CA VAL A 13 14.33 -5.55 6.36
C VAL A 13 14.49 -6.28 7.69
N GLU A 14 15.61 -6.99 7.86
CA GLU A 14 15.98 -7.60 9.13
C GLU A 14 16.35 -6.51 10.14
N GLU A 15 15.40 -6.12 10.98
CA GLU A 15 15.62 -5.09 11.99
C GLU A 15 16.62 -5.57 13.06
N LYS A 16 17.86 -5.04 13.01
CA LYS A 16 18.75 -5.08 14.18
C LYS A 16 18.23 -4.11 15.24
N LYS A 17 17.31 -4.60 16.07
CA LYS A 17 16.76 -3.99 17.30
C LYS A 17 16.74 -2.45 17.30
N LYS A 18 15.76 -1.86 16.64
CA LYS A 18 15.29 -0.51 16.97
C LYS A 18 14.10 -0.64 17.92
N LYS A 19 14.00 0.26 18.90
CA LYS A 19 12.94 0.26 19.92
C LYS A 19 11.57 0.13 19.25
N LYS A 20 10.80 -0.88 19.66
CA LYS A 20 9.41 -1.12 19.29
C LYS A 20 8.59 0.14 19.60
N ASP A 21 8.37 0.99 18.61
CA ASP A 21 7.31 1.98 18.69
C ASP A 21 6.00 1.19 18.68
N LYS A 22 5.35 1.21 19.83
CA LYS A 22 4.23 0.35 20.19
C LYS A 22 2.96 1.19 20.09
N ASP A 23 2.67 1.78 18.93
CA ASP A 23 1.41 2.53 18.75
C ASP A 23 1.08 2.89 17.29
N ALA A 24 1.18 1.92 16.39
CA ALA A 24 0.47 2.01 15.12
C ALA A 24 -0.50 0.83 15.10
N GLU A 25 -1.78 1.11 15.37
CA GLU A 25 -2.85 0.20 14.99
C GLU A 25 -2.82 0.13 13.46
N GLU A 26 -2.17 -0.91 12.92
CA GLU A 26 -2.18 -1.15 11.49
C GLU A 26 -3.61 -1.47 11.10
N GLU A 27 -4.25 -0.53 10.41
CA GLU A 27 -5.59 -0.75 9.85
C GLU A 27 -5.46 -1.82 8.75
N VAL A 28 -5.88 -3.05 9.09
CA VAL A 28 -5.85 -4.17 8.15
C VAL A 28 -7.05 -4.08 7.21
N CYS A 29 -6.80 -3.61 5.98
CA CYS A 29 -7.79 -3.60 4.92
C CYS A 29 -7.84 -4.95 4.19
N ASP A 30 -8.93 -5.71 4.37
CA ASP A 30 -9.17 -6.98 3.67
C ASP A 30 -9.90 -6.75 2.34
N ILE A 31 -9.18 -6.91 1.23
CA ILE A 31 -9.76 -6.84 -0.13
C ILE A 31 -10.11 -8.21 -0.72
N THR A 32 -9.79 -9.31 -0.02
CA THR A 32 -9.94 -10.68 -0.55
C THR A 32 -11.40 -11.12 -0.64
N ARG A 33 -12.29 -10.41 0.06
CA ARG A 33 -13.73 -10.62 0.02
C ARG A 33 -14.40 -10.03 -1.21
N ALA A 34 -13.70 -9.20 -1.98
CA ALA A 34 -14.23 -8.68 -3.23
C ALA A 34 -14.39 -9.84 -4.24
N PRO A 35 -15.52 -9.93 -4.96
CA PRO A 35 -15.71 -10.96 -5.97
C PRO A 35 -14.61 -10.90 -7.03
N LEU A 36 -14.03 -12.05 -7.37
CA LEU A 36 -13.06 -12.11 -8.46
C LEU A 36 -13.81 -12.03 -9.80
N PRO A 37 -13.45 -11.12 -10.71
CA PRO A 37 -14.07 -11.09 -12.02
C PRO A 37 -13.73 -12.38 -12.78
N SER A 38 -14.75 -13.11 -13.24
CA SER A 38 -14.55 -14.32 -14.06
C SER A 38 -14.07 -14.03 -15.49
N GLY A 39 -13.87 -12.76 -15.86
CA GLY A 39 -13.47 -12.33 -17.20
C GLY A 39 -12.23 -11.43 -17.19
N THR A 40 -11.56 -11.34 -18.34
CA THR A 40 -10.31 -10.57 -18.54
C THR A 40 -10.53 -9.06 -18.67
N ILE A 41 -11.77 -8.61 -18.86
CA ILE A 41 -12.13 -7.20 -19.01
C ILE A 41 -12.80 -6.71 -17.73
N PRO A 42 -12.19 -5.80 -16.96
CA PRO A 42 -12.83 -5.20 -15.81
C PRO A 42 -14.02 -4.35 -16.26
N THR A 43 -15.23 -4.70 -15.82
CA THR A 43 -16.38 -3.81 -15.91
C THR A 43 -16.18 -2.65 -14.93
N LEU A 44 -16.44 -1.43 -15.38
CA LEU A 44 -16.31 -0.24 -14.54
C LEU A 44 -17.70 0.26 -14.12
N ALA A 45 -17.88 0.54 -12.83
CA ALA A 45 -18.99 1.27 -12.26
C ALA A 45 -18.47 2.63 -11.76
N ASN A 46 -18.93 3.74 -12.34
CA ASN A 46 -18.49 5.10 -12.01
C ASN A 46 -16.96 5.30 -12.04
N GLY A 47 -16.26 4.62 -12.97
CA GLY A 47 -14.80 4.68 -13.09
C GLY A 47 -14.02 3.78 -12.13
N MET A 48 -14.70 3.05 -11.24
CA MET A 48 -14.10 2.03 -10.37
C MET A 48 -14.43 0.61 -10.86
N PRO A 49 -13.60 -0.40 -10.63
CA PRO A 49 -13.95 -1.78 -10.98
C PRO A 49 -15.22 -2.22 -10.24
N ALA A 50 -16.19 -2.74 -10.97
CA ALA A 50 -17.54 -2.98 -10.48
C ALA A 50 -17.57 -3.87 -9.23
N PHE A 51 -16.68 -4.87 -9.15
CA PHE A 51 -16.56 -5.79 -8.02
C PHE A 51 -16.05 -5.14 -6.71
N PHE A 52 -15.39 -3.98 -6.78
CA PHE A 52 -15.05 -3.17 -5.60
C PHE A 52 -16.20 -2.24 -5.19
N ALA A 53 -17.18 -2.00 -6.05
CA ALA A 53 -18.32 -1.12 -5.75
C ALA A 53 -19.50 -1.86 -5.08
N GLU A 54 -19.39 -3.18 -4.89
CA GLU A 54 -20.46 -4.01 -4.33
C GLU A 54 -20.60 -3.89 -2.81
N ALA A 55 -19.51 -3.59 -2.09
CA ALA A 55 -19.49 -3.47 -0.64
C ALA A 55 -18.76 -2.19 -0.20
N PRO A 56 -19.25 -1.46 0.82
CA PRO A 56 -18.60 -0.25 1.31
C PRO A 56 -17.15 -0.47 1.78
N GLU A 57 -16.87 -1.63 2.36
CA GLU A 57 -15.54 -2.01 2.87
C GLU A 57 -14.52 -2.15 1.72
N THR A 58 -14.87 -2.88 0.67
CA THR A 58 -14.01 -3.10 -0.50
C THR A 58 -13.90 -1.84 -1.36
N GLU A 59 -14.96 -1.02 -1.38
CA GLU A 59 -14.98 0.28 -2.03
C GLU A 59 -14.00 1.25 -1.35
N ALA A 60 -14.05 1.33 -0.01
CA ALA A 60 -13.15 2.17 0.77
C ALA A 60 -11.68 1.74 0.60
N ALA A 61 -11.40 0.43 0.65
CA ALA A 61 -10.07 -0.11 0.42
C ALA A 61 -9.55 0.19 -0.99
N TYR A 62 -10.40 0.07 -2.02
CA TYR A 62 -10.01 0.44 -3.38
C TYR A 62 -9.72 1.94 -3.50
N LYS A 63 -10.59 2.80 -2.94
CA LYS A 63 -10.40 4.26 -2.96
C LYS A 63 -9.11 4.68 -2.27
N MET A 64 -8.75 4.03 -1.16
CA MET A 64 -7.48 4.25 -0.48
C MET A 64 -6.28 4.00 -1.40
N LEU A 65 -6.34 3.01 -2.28
CA LEU A 65 -5.26 2.68 -3.22
C LEU A 65 -5.31 3.51 -4.52
N ALA A 66 -6.51 3.92 -4.94
CA ALA A 66 -6.74 4.63 -6.20
C ALA A 66 -6.56 6.15 -6.11
N VAL A 67 -6.67 6.72 -4.90
CA VAL A 67 -6.55 8.16 -4.64
C VAL A 67 -5.33 8.44 -3.77
N SER A 68 -4.67 9.57 -4.00
CA SER A 68 -3.53 10.00 -3.17
C SER A 68 -3.95 10.19 -1.71
N GLN A 69 -3.17 9.59 -0.81
CA GLN A 69 -3.35 9.72 0.62
C GLN A 69 -3.00 11.14 1.11
N PRO A 70 -3.66 11.64 2.17
CA PRO A 70 -3.31 12.93 2.76
C PRO A 70 -1.86 12.93 3.25
N ALA A 71 -1.24 14.12 3.24
CA ALA A 71 0.10 14.26 3.76
C ALA A 71 0.13 13.88 5.26
N PRO A 72 1.09 13.05 5.70
CA PRO A 72 1.22 12.72 7.11
C PRO A 72 1.64 13.94 7.93
N ALA A 73 1.39 13.91 9.23
CA ALA A 73 1.75 14.99 10.14
C ALA A 73 3.27 15.28 10.11
N PRO A 74 3.71 16.55 10.20
CA PRO A 74 5.12 16.91 10.17
C PRO A 74 5.97 16.17 11.22
N GLU A 75 5.41 15.92 12.40
CA GLU A 75 6.05 15.19 13.50
C GLU A 75 6.31 13.73 13.11
N THR A 76 5.39 13.12 12.36
CA THR A 76 5.55 11.77 11.81
C THR A 76 6.65 11.77 10.76
N ILE A 77 6.64 12.74 9.83
CA ILE A 77 7.64 12.87 8.77
C ILE A 77 9.05 13.04 9.36
N ALA A 78 9.19 13.80 10.45
CA ALA A 78 10.48 14.05 11.10
C ALA A 78 11.07 12.79 11.76
N LYS A 79 10.23 11.84 12.17
CA LYS A 79 10.65 10.56 12.78
C LYS A 79 10.99 9.49 11.75
N LEU A 80 10.52 9.63 10.50
CA LEU A 80 10.82 8.67 9.43
C LEU A 80 12.32 8.66 9.12
N TYR A 81 12.87 7.45 8.96
CA TYR A 81 14.25 7.28 8.54
C TYR A 81 14.46 7.91 7.15
N ARG A 82 15.48 8.76 7.01
CA ARG A 82 15.91 9.32 5.73
C ARG A 82 17.38 8.98 5.50
N SER A 83 17.65 8.38 4.35
CA SER A 83 19.02 8.12 3.89
C SER A 83 19.81 9.42 3.75
N THR A 84 21.02 9.45 4.28
CA THR A 84 21.92 10.61 4.26
C THR A 84 22.98 10.54 3.16
N ASN A 85 23.25 9.35 2.62
CA ASN A 85 24.26 9.12 1.60
C ASN A 85 23.83 8.04 0.58
N ILE A 86 24.62 7.89 -0.49
CA ILE A 86 24.33 6.95 -1.59
C ILE A 86 24.41 5.48 -1.17
N MET A 87 25.31 5.15 -0.23
CA MET A 87 25.50 3.79 0.26
C MET A 87 24.27 3.32 1.06
N GLU A 88 23.71 4.19 1.90
CA GLU A 88 22.44 3.95 2.62
C GLU A 88 21.27 3.76 1.64
N LYS A 89 21.20 4.56 0.57
CA LYS A 89 20.16 4.39 -0.46
C LYS A 89 20.24 3.06 -1.18
N ALA A 90 21.44 2.49 -1.34
CA ALA A 90 21.63 1.22 -2.04
C ALA A 90 21.11 0.01 -1.24
N GLN A 91 20.97 0.12 0.09
CA GLN A 91 20.56 -0.97 0.98
C GLN A 91 19.14 -1.49 0.72
N ILE A 92 18.27 -0.72 0.05
CA ILE A 92 16.91 -1.19 -0.29
C ILE A 92 16.92 -2.25 -1.42
N ASN A 93 18.00 -2.31 -2.21
CA ASN A 93 18.12 -3.21 -3.36
C ASN A 93 19.02 -4.42 -3.09
N SER A 94 19.53 -4.57 -1.86
CA SER A 94 20.34 -5.72 -1.43
C SER A 94 19.47 -6.86 -0.93
#